data_AF-A0A2H0P0S1-F1
#
_entry.id   AF-A0A2H0P0S1-F1
#
_cell.length_a   1.000
_cell.length_b   1.000
_cell.length_c   1.000
_cell.angle_alpha   90.00
_cell.angle_beta   90.00
_cell.angle_gamma   90.00
#
_symmetry.space_group_name_H-M   'P 1'
#
loop_
_entity.id
_entity.type
_entity.pdbx_description
1 polymer ?
#
loop_
_entity_poly.entity_id
_entity_poly.type
_entity_poly.pdbx_seq_one_letter_code
_entity_poly.pdbx_strand_id
1 'polypeptide(L)'
;MARASGLALVPPGKRRPLAATSRGTGDLMRDAVRRGARTIIVGLGGTASSDGGAGMARALGGRLLDAAGRDLPDGAAALLRLERVEASMSKRLLSGVRVIALSDVTNPLLGPKGSAAVFGPQKGASKSGVRLIERALARWTVVLARDLGVRVARVPGGGAAGGLGAGLVAFARAEIVPGADWIIEKTGALKALKTSDLVLTAEGRLDKTSLFGKAPVALARAARKAGVPCVAVAGQVVPTSLPFKKVVSFSDAGAKSVADSMSRAAHWAAKAARIAVSGLPVLALLGLALPAGAKKVRAPETFDAQYFQRNLDDNLDKNIADLEAVLQTGAMGPGEEWKGDFLWRLCRAKIRLAERKPKRSDKLDLYESAKGDCERSVALTPQTADAHFWFGVAIGRWGETKGLMKALFIIKPLKKEMAEVLRLDPSHGGAHNVLGEILWQLPGFVGGDKKKALEEFEAALRLSPRYTANHQPLAEAYIHFGRKDDAIRVLRMVEATNDPADPAEYPENLVDAKKLLAQLESTR
;
A
#
# COMPACT_ATOMS: atom_id res chain seq x y z
N MET A 1 -11.80 -6.27 22.42
CA MET A 1 -11.18 -7.58 22.71
C MET A 1 -9.90 -7.47 23.57
N ALA A 2 -8.96 -6.56 23.27
CA ALA A 2 -7.64 -6.52 23.93
C ALA A 2 -7.67 -6.36 25.46
N ARG A 3 -8.71 -5.71 26.01
CA ARG A 3 -8.90 -5.58 27.47
C ARG A 3 -9.02 -6.92 28.21
N ALA A 4 -9.46 -7.98 27.53
CA ALA A 4 -9.64 -9.31 28.11
C ALA A 4 -8.68 -10.36 27.52
N SER A 5 -8.25 -10.19 26.27
CA SER A 5 -7.45 -11.19 25.54
C SER A 5 -6.24 -10.57 24.84
N GLY A 6 -5.72 -9.47 25.40
CA GLY A 6 -4.71 -8.64 24.75
C GLY A 6 -3.26 -9.08 24.99
N LEU A 7 -2.41 -8.82 24.00
CA LEU A 7 -0.98 -9.09 24.05
C LEU A 7 -0.26 -8.27 25.14
N ALA A 8 -0.76 -7.07 25.45
CA ALA A 8 -0.23 -6.20 26.50
C ALA A 8 -0.46 -6.76 27.92
N LEU A 9 -1.43 -7.67 28.10
CA LEU A 9 -1.69 -8.33 29.38
C LEU A 9 -0.69 -9.47 29.66
N VAL A 10 0.12 -9.85 28.66
CA VAL A 10 1.02 -11.00 28.73
C VAL A 10 2.46 -10.57 28.48
N PRO A 11 3.32 -10.57 29.53
CA PRO A 11 4.74 -10.27 29.39
C PRO A 11 5.42 -11.15 28.33
N PRO A 12 6.41 -10.65 27.56
CA PRO A 12 7.04 -11.38 26.46
C PRO A 12 7.43 -12.83 26.78
N GLY A 13 8.09 -13.09 27.92
CA GLY A 13 8.52 -14.43 28.32
C GLY A 13 7.38 -15.41 28.66
N LYS A 14 6.18 -14.88 28.95
CA LYS A 14 4.98 -15.66 29.30
C LYS A 14 4.03 -15.87 28.12
N ARG A 15 4.38 -15.39 26.92
CA ARG A 15 3.53 -15.55 25.73
C ARG A 15 3.47 -17.03 25.31
N ARG A 16 2.26 -17.57 25.24
CA ARG A 16 1.96 -18.96 24.89
C ARG A 16 0.78 -19.01 23.91
N PRO A 17 0.99 -18.72 22.62
CA PRO A 17 -0.10 -18.50 21.66
C PRO A 17 -0.96 -19.75 21.38
N LEU A 18 -0.40 -20.95 21.58
CA LEU A 18 -1.14 -22.22 21.50
C LEU A 18 -2.11 -22.45 22.67
N ALA A 19 -1.87 -21.83 23.83
CA ALA A 19 -2.69 -21.97 25.04
C ALA A 19 -3.55 -20.71 25.32
N ALA A 20 -3.14 -19.54 24.81
CA ALA A 20 -3.87 -18.30 24.98
C ALA A 20 -5.29 -18.38 24.39
N THR A 21 -6.25 -17.78 25.09
CA THR A 21 -7.69 -17.94 24.83
C THR A 21 -8.38 -16.61 24.56
N SER A 22 -9.40 -16.66 23.70
CA SER A 22 -10.33 -15.55 23.44
C SER A 22 -11.54 -15.54 24.40
N ARG A 23 -11.61 -16.45 25.39
CA ARG A 23 -12.74 -16.62 26.31
C ARG A 23 -13.22 -15.32 26.95
N GLY A 24 -12.30 -14.53 27.52
CA GLY A 24 -12.66 -13.26 28.16
C GLY A 24 -13.34 -12.26 27.21
N THR A 25 -13.06 -12.32 25.90
CA THR A 25 -13.81 -11.53 24.91
C THR A 25 -15.26 -11.99 24.80
N GLY A 26 -15.51 -13.29 24.78
CA GLY A 26 -16.87 -13.82 24.78
C GLY A 26 -17.61 -13.57 26.10
N ASP A 27 -16.91 -13.55 27.24
CA ASP A 27 -17.50 -13.15 28.52
C ASP A 27 -17.97 -11.69 28.52
N LEU A 28 -17.16 -10.77 27.97
CA LEU A 28 -17.56 -9.37 27.78
C LEU A 28 -18.76 -9.23 26.84
N MET A 29 -18.81 -10.02 25.77
CA MET A 29 -19.96 -10.02 24.86
C MET A 29 -21.23 -10.54 25.56
N ARG A 30 -21.14 -11.63 26.32
CA ARG A 30 -22.25 -12.18 27.09
C ARG A 30 -22.76 -11.18 28.13
N ASP A 31 -21.85 -10.47 28.82
CA ASP A 31 -22.22 -9.41 29.76
C ASP A 31 -22.94 -8.25 29.06
N ALA A 32 -22.46 -7.82 27.89
CA ALA A 32 -23.12 -6.77 27.11
C ALA A 32 -24.56 -7.16 26.71
N VAL A 33 -24.77 -8.41 26.26
CA VAL A 33 -26.13 -8.91 25.96
C VAL A 33 -27.01 -8.92 27.21
N ARG A 34 -26.49 -9.37 28.35
CA ARG A 34 -27.24 -9.39 29.63
C ARG A 34 -27.67 -8.00 30.07
N ARG A 35 -26.88 -6.98 29.75
CA ARG A 35 -27.21 -5.56 29.98
C ARG A 35 -28.16 -4.96 28.93
N GLY A 36 -28.67 -5.77 28.00
CA GLY A 36 -29.66 -5.35 27.01
C GLY A 36 -29.07 -4.80 25.71
N ALA A 37 -27.78 -4.96 25.44
CA ALA A 37 -27.17 -4.48 24.20
C ALA A 37 -27.79 -5.16 22.96
N ARG A 38 -28.29 -4.36 22.01
CA ARG A 38 -28.78 -4.82 20.70
C ARG A 38 -27.74 -4.76 19.60
N THR A 39 -26.67 -4.00 19.82
CA THR A 39 -25.52 -3.91 18.92
C THR A 39 -24.24 -4.07 19.73
N ILE A 40 -23.36 -4.97 19.30
CA ILE A 40 -22.05 -5.19 19.91
C ILE A 40 -20.97 -4.90 18.86
N ILE A 41 -20.07 -3.98 19.20
CA ILE A 41 -18.94 -3.62 18.34
C ILE A 41 -17.67 -4.19 18.97
N VAL A 42 -16.94 -5.00 18.21
CA VAL A 42 -15.74 -5.69 18.66
C VAL A 42 -14.54 -5.21 17.85
N GLY A 43 -13.65 -4.43 18.48
CA GLY A 43 -12.35 -4.10 17.89
C GLY A 43 -11.39 -5.29 17.90
N LEU A 44 -10.87 -5.65 16.72
CA LEU A 44 -9.94 -6.76 16.49
C LEU A 44 -8.49 -6.27 16.39
N GLY A 45 -7.86 -6.01 17.54
CA GLY A 45 -6.47 -5.55 17.59
C GLY A 45 -5.75 -5.97 18.87
N GLY A 46 -4.43 -6.08 18.80
CA GLY A 46 -3.56 -6.25 19.97
C GLY A 46 -3.75 -7.54 20.75
N THR A 47 -3.89 -8.69 20.08
CA THR A 47 -4.42 -9.93 20.68
C THR A 47 -3.33 -10.91 21.08
N ALA A 48 -3.47 -11.61 22.21
CA ALA A 48 -2.55 -12.67 22.63
C ALA A 48 -2.89 -14.05 22.06
N SER A 49 -4.17 -14.34 21.79
CA SER A 49 -4.64 -15.67 21.38
C SER A 49 -4.52 -15.92 19.88
N SER A 50 -4.48 -17.20 19.50
CA SER A 50 -4.56 -17.69 18.11
C SER A 50 -5.55 -18.86 17.99
N ASP A 51 -6.58 -18.86 18.84
CA ASP A 51 -7.55 -19.94 19.03
C ASP A 51 -8.75 -19.89 18.07
N GLY A 52 -8.70 -19.09 17.00
CA GLY A 52 -9.79 -19.05 16.02
C GLY A 52 -11.13 -18.51 16.54
N GLY A 53 -11.14 -17.88 17.73
CA GLY A 53 -12.36 -17.51 18.44
C GLY A 53 -13.03 -18.66 19.20
N ALA A 54 -12.37 -19.79 19.38
CA ALA A 54 -12.90 -20.96 20.10
C ALA A 54 -13.26 -20.63 21.56
N GLY A 55 -12.38 -19.94 22.29
CA GLY A 55 -12.66 -19.51 23.66
C GLY A 55 -13.90 -18.60 23.73
N MET A 56 -14.00 -17.62 22.82
CA MET A 56 -15.17 -16.75 22.70
C MET A 56 -16.45 -17.56 22.42
N ALA A 57 -16.41 -18.50 21.47
CA ALA A 57 -17.55 -19.35 21.15
C ALA A 57 -18.04 -20.12 22.39
N ARG A 58 -17.12 -20.68 23.18
CA ARG A 58 -17.45 -21.36 24.44
C ARG A 58 -18.08 -20.44 25.48
N ALA A 59 -17.55 -19.24 25.66
CA ALA A 59 -18.12 -18.26 26.58
C ALA A 59 -19.55 -17.83 26.19
N LEU A 60 -19.86 -17.86 24.89
CA LEU A 60 -21.20 -17.59 24.35
C LEU A 60 -22.13 -18.81 24.44
N GLY A 61 -21.69 -19.94 24.99
CA GLY A 61 -22.48 -21.16 25.16
C GLY A 61 -22.28 -22.21 24.06
N GLY A 62 -21.34 -22.00 23.13
CA GLY A 62 -20.96 -23.03 22.17
C GLY A 62 -20.21 -24.19 22.84
N ARG A 63 -20.41 -25.41 22.37
CA ARG A 63 -19.66 -26.59 22.82
C ARG A 63 -18.72 -27.05 21.72
N LEU A 64 -17.47 -27.35 22.10
CA LEU A 64 -16.42 -27.81 21.21
C LEU A 64 -15.97 -29.15 21.77
N LEU A 65 -16.25 -30.23 21.04
CA LEU A 65 -16.14 -31.60 21.54
C LEU A 65 -15.03 -32.37 20.84
N ASP A 66 -14.34 -33.24 21.57
CA ASP A 66 -13.44 -34.25 21.01
C ASP A 66 -14.22 -35.46 20.47
N ALA A 67 -13.50 -36.43 19.89
CA ALA A 67 -14.08 -37.66 19.35
C ALA A 67 -14.81 -38.53 20.40
N ALA A 68 -14.51 -38.34 21.68
CA ALA A 68 -15.19 -39.02 22.79
C ALA A 68 -16.39 -38.22 23.32
N GLY A 69 -16.77 -37.12 22.67
CA GLY A 69 -17.89 -36.26 23.08
C GLY A 69 -17.59 -35.37 24.29
N ARG A 70 -16.32 -35.21 24.68
CA ARG A 70 -15.92 -34.38 25.83
C ARG A 70 -15.57 -32.98 25.40
N ASP A 71 -15.88 -31.99 26.23
CA ASP A 71 -15.53 -30.60 25.99
C ASP A 71 -14.01 -30.39 25.93
N LEU A 72 -13.55 -29.73 24.87
CA LEU A 72 -12.14 -29.38 24.69
C LEU A 72 -11.70 -28.33 25.71
N PRO A 73 -10.43 -28.30 26.13
CA PRO A 73 -9.87 -27.17 26.85
C PRO A 73 -9.71 -25.94 25.94
N ASP A 74 -9.33 -24.81 26.52
CA ASP A 74 -9.06 -23.58 25.78
C ASP A 74 -7.73 -23.63 25.00
N GLY A 75 -7.59 -22.71 24.04
CA GLY A 75 -6.37 -22.52 23.24
C GLY A 75 -6.38 -23.26 21.90
N ALA A 76 -5.55 -22.78 20.98
CA ALA A 76 -5.45 -23.33 19.64
C ALA A 76 -5.01 -24.80 19.61
N ALA A 77 -4.15 -25.22 20.55
CA ALA A 77 -3.68 -26.61 20.62
C ALA A 77 -4.84 -27.61 20.75
N ALA A 78 -5.89 -27.25 21.48
CA ALA A 78 -7.05 -28.12 21.68
C ALA A 78 -7.80 -28.41 20.38
N LEU A 79 -7.79 -27.47 19.42
CA LEU A 79 -8.50 -27.59 18.15
C LEU A 79 -7.93 -28.69 17.24
N LEU A 80 -6.70 -29.16 17.48
CA LEU A 80 -6.15 -30.33 16.80
C LEU A 80 -6.98 -31.61 17.04
N ARG A 81 -7.71 -31.67 18.16
CA ARG A 81 -8.57 -32.80 18.54
C ARG A 81 -10.07 -32.51 18.36
N LEU A 82 -10.42 -31.34 17.80
CA LEU A 82 -11.81 -30.94 17.68
C LEU A 82 -12.57 -31.84 16.72
N GLU A 83 -13.55 -32.57 17.20
CA GLU A 83 -14.40 -33.41 16.35
C GLU A 83 -15.72 -32.72 16.02
N ARG A 84 -16.39 -32.08 16.97
CA ARG A 84 -17.74 -31.53 16.76
C ARG A 84 -17.93 -30.18 17.42
N VAL A 85 -18.78 -29.33 16.82
CA VAL A 85 -19.21 -28.04 17.36
C VAL A 85 -20.74 -28.00 17.51
N GLU A 86 -21.20 -27.49 18.65
CA GLU A 86 -22.61 -27.20 18.91
C GLU A 86 -22.78 -25.71 19.22
N ALA A 87 -23.72 -25.03 18.55
CA ALA A 87 -23.88 -23.57 18.63
C ALA A 87 -25.33 -23.10 18.92
N SER A 88 -26.23 -24.01 19.31
CA SER A 88 -27.64 -23.67 19.57
C SER A 88 -27.78 -22.60 20.66
N MET A 89 -27.03 -22.73 21.75
CA MET A 89 -27.04 -21.81 22.88
C MET A 89 -26.45 -20.44 22.52
N SER A 90 -25.36 -20.39 21.75
CA SER A 90 -24.80 -19.12 21.30
C SER A 90 -25.71 -18.40 20.31
N LYS A 91 -26.36 -19.14 19.40
CA LYS A 91 -27.39 -18.59 18.50
C LYS A 91 -28.56 -18.00 19.28
N ARG A 92 -29.01 -18.67 20.35
CA ARG A 92 -30.08 -18.17 21.22
C ARG A 92 -29.66 -16.93 21.99
N LEU A 93 -28.46 -16.93 22.58
CA LEU A 93 -27.93 -15.80 23.33
C LEU A 93 -27.83 -14.53 22.48
N LEU A 94 -27.39 -14.68 21.22
CA LEU A 94 -27.20 -13.55 20.30
C LEU A 94 -28.42 -13.27 19.40
N SER A 95 -29.57 -13.88 19.71
CA SER A 95 -30.79 -13.63 18.94
C SER A 95 -31.19 -12.15 18.99
N GLY A 96 -31.36 -11.54 17.82
CA GLY A 96 -31.68 -10.11 17.69
C GLY A 96 -30.54 -9.15 18.07
N VAL A 97 -29.31 -9.65 18.26
CA VAL A 97 -28.13 -8.82 18.53
C VAL A 97 -27.30 -8.70 17.26
N ARG A 98 -27.10 -7.47 16.77
CA ARG A 98 -26.17 -7.19 15.67
C ARG A 98 -24.75 -7.17 16.18
N VAL A 99 -23.85 -7.94 15.59
CA VAL A 99 -22.43 -7.94 15.95
C VAL A 99 -21.60 -7.38 14.80
N ILE A 100 -20.76 -6.39 15.10
CA ILE A 100 -19.88 -5.72 14.14
C ILE A 100 -18.45 -5.92 14.60
N ALA A 101 -17.60 -6.45 13.74
CA ALA A 101 -16.19 -6.68 14.01
C ALA A 101 -15.36 -5.64 13.25
N LEU A 102 -14.69 -4.75 13.97
CA LEU A 102 -13.81 -3.74 13.37
C LEU A 102 -12.42 -4.34 13.16
N SER A 103 -11.99 -4.39 11.90
CA SER A 103 -10.69 -4.95 11.50
C SER A 103 -9.94 -3.98 10.59
N ASP A 104 -8.66 -3.77 10.88
CA ASP A 104 -7.77 -2.94 10.04
C ASP A 104 -7.01 -3.78 9.00
N VAL A 105 -7.24 -5.10 8.98
CA VAL A 105 -6.56 -6.05 8.10
C VAL A 105 -7.54 -6.97 7.40
N THR A 106 -7.20 -7.37 6.17
CA THR A 106 -8.01 -8.27 5.34
C THR A 106 -7.51 -9.71 5.31
N ASN A 107 -6.45 -10.03 6.08
CA ASN A 107 -5.85 -11.36 6.13
C ASN A 107 -6.90 -12.48 6.32
N PRO A 108 -6.88 -13.53 5.49
CA PRO A 108 -7.75 -14.70 5.67
C PRO A 108 -7.33 -15.49 6.91
N LEU A 109 -8.11 -16.51 7.28
CA LEU A 109 -7.79 -17.33 8.45
C LEU A 109 -6.55 -18.20 8.23
N LEU A 110 -6.45 -18.82 7.04
CA LEU A 110 -5.42 -19.80 6.68
C LEU A 110 -4.50 -19.31 5.54
N GLY A 111 -3.40 -20.02 5.34
CA GLY A 111 -2.47 -19.86 4.23
C GLY A 111 -1.28 -18.93 4.53
N PRO A 112 -0.47 -18.61 3.52
CA PRO A 112 0.75 -17.79 3.69
C PRO A 112 0.48 -16.37 4.22
N LYS A 113 -0.69 -15.81 3.90
CA LYS A 113 -1.19 -14.53 4.43
C LYS A 113 -2.16 -14.73 5.60
N GLY A 114 -2.26 -15.94 6.14
CA GLY A 114 -3.20 -16.35 7.18
C GLY A 114 -2.82 -15.90 8.58
N SER A 115 -3.71 -16.14 9.55
CA SER A 115 -3.52 -15.68 10.92
C SER A 115 -2.26 -16.23 11.58
N ALA A 116 -1.96 -17.52 11.37
CA ALA A 116 -0.82 -18.16 12.01
C ALA A 116 0.51 -17.61 11.49
N ALA A 117 0.65 -17.54 10.16
CA ALA A 117 1.86 -17.09 9.48
C ALA A 117 2.17 -15.61 9.77
N VAL A 118 1.16 -14.73 9.68
CA VAL A 118 1.38 -13.27 9.77
C VAL A 118 1.43 -12.80 11.22
N PHE A 119 0.52 -13.28 12.09
CA PHE A 119 0.39 -12.74 13.45
C PHE A 119 0.87 -13.68 14.55
N GLY A 120 1.16 -14.94 14.25
CA GLY A 120 1.70 -15.90 15.22
C GLY A 120 3.05 -15.49 15.83
N PRO A 121 4.05 -15.09 15.02
CA PRO A 121 5.39 -14.77 15.53
C PRO A 121 5.42 -13.68 16.60
N GLN A 122 4.72 -12.56 16.40
CA GLN A 122 4.65 -11.47 17.39
C GLN A 122 3.97 -11.88 18.72
N LYS A 123 3.14 -12.94 18.68
CA LYS A 123 2.50 -13.54 19.86
C LYS A 123 3.38 -14.61 20.53
N GLY A 124 4.62 -14.79 20.08
CA GLY A 124 5.57 -15.75 20.65
C GLY A 124 5.51 -17.14 20.02
N ALA A 125 4.94 -17.31 18.82
CA ALA A 125 4.95 -18.61 18.14
C ALA A 125 6.30 -18.85 17.45
N SER A 126 6.93 -19.97 17.75
CA SER A 126 8.07 -20.48 16.96
C SER A 126 7.59 -20.95 15.57
N LYS A 127 8.52 -21.25 14.65
CA LYS A 127 8.19 -21.83 13.34
C LYS A 127 7.34 -23.11 13.45
N SER A 128 7.63 -23.98 14.43
CA SER A 128 6.80 -25.16 14.71
C SER A 128 5.46 -24.80 15.32
N GLY A 129 5.42 -23.81 16.21
CA GLY A 129 4.17 -23.26 16.76
C GLY A 129 3.25 -22.70 15.69
N VAL A 130 3.77 -21.97 14.71
CA VAL A 130 3.00 -21.46 13.56
C VAL A 130 2.38 -22.62 12.78
N ARG A 131 3.13 -23.69 12.48
CA ARG A 131 2.60 -24.87 11.80
C ARG A 131 1.50 -25.58 12.59
N LEU A 132 1.63 -25.66 13.92
CA LEU A 132 0.62 -26.26 14.78
C LEU A 132 -0.66 -25.42 14.83
N ILE A 133 -0.52 -24.09 14.94
CA ILE A 133 -1.67 -23.16 14.90
C ILE A 133 -2.37 -23.26 13.54
N GLU A 134 -1.63 -23.30 12.43
CA GLU A 134 -2.21 -23.44 11.09
C GLU A 134 -3.02 -24.74 10.97
N ARG A 135 -2.49 -25.88 11.43
CA ARG A 135 -3.21 -27.17 11.43
C ARG A 135 -4.46 -27.13 12.32
N ALA A 136 -4.35 -26.54 13.50
CA ALA A 136 -5.46 -26.35 14.42
C ALA A 136 -6.59 -25.52 13.79
N LEU A 137 -6.23 -24.39 13.17
CA LEU A 137 -7.19 -23.52 12.49
C LEU A 137 -7.75 -24.19 11.22
N ALA A 138 -6.97 -25.00 10.50
CA ALA A 138 -7.47 -25.75 9.35
C ALA A 138 -8.57 -26.72 9.78
N ARG A 139 -8.32 -27.50 10.84
CA ARG A 139 -9.32 -28.40 11.43
C ARG A 139 -10.55 -27.62 11.91
N TRP A 140 -10.35 -26.48 12.56
CA TRP A 140 -11.43 -25.58 12.95
C TRP A 140 -12.34 -25.21 11.77
N THR A 141 -11.76 -24.81 10.64
CA THR A 141 -12.56 -24.44 9.46
C THR A 141 -13.38 -25.58 8.87
N VAL A 142 -12.81 -26.80 8.85
CA VAL A 142 -13.50 -28.00 8.35
C VAL A 142 -14.71 -28.30 9.23
N VAL A 143 -14.53 -28.31 10.55
CA VAL A 143 -15.60 -28.62 11.49
C VAL A 143 -16.69 -27.54 11.48
N LEU A 144 -16.33 -26.25 11.41
CA LEU A 144 -17.32 -25.17 11.28
C LEU A 144 -18.14 -25.25 10.00
N ALA A 145 -17.51 -25.59 8.87
CA ALA A 145 -18.21 -25.77 7.61
C ALA A 145 -19.19 -26.95 7.68
N ARG A 146 -18.78 -28.06 8.29
CA ARG A 146 -19.60 -29.27 8.47
C ARG A 146 -20.79 -29.04 9.41
N ASP A 147 -20.52 -28.54 10.62
CA ASP A 147 -21.50 -28.54 11.71
C ASP A 147 -22.39 -27.29 11.71
N LEU A 148 -21.85 -26.15 11.26
CA LEU A 148 -22.58 -24.89 11.28
C LEU A 148 -22.99 -24.41 9.88
N GLY A 149 -22.46 -25.03 8.81
CA GLY A 149 -22.67 -24.58 7.44
C GLY A 149 -21.93 -23.28 7.10
N VAL A 150 -20.96 -22.85 7.92
CA VAL A 150 -20.27 -21.56 7.76
C VAL A 150 -18.83 -21.75 7.30
N ARG A 151 -18.51 -21.24 6.11
CA ARG A 151 -17.16 -21.30 5.53
C ARG A 151 -16.37 -20.03 5.86
N VAL A 152 -15.40 -20.15 6.77
CA VAL A 152 -14.65 -18.99 7.30
C VAL A 152 -13.18 -18.90 6.83
N ALA A 153 -12.67 -19.93 6.16
CA ALA A 153 -11.24 -20.03 5.81
C ALA A 153 -10.71 -18.82 5.01
N ARG A 154 -11.52 -18.30 4.09
CA ARG A 154 -11.16 -17.22 3.15
C ARG A 154 -11.89 -15.90 3.41
N VAL A 155 -12.65 -15.79 4.49
CA VAL A 155 -13.37 -14.55 4.81
C VAL A 155 -12.35 -13.42 5.01
N PRO A 156 -12.44 -12.30 4.26
CA PRO A 156 -11.55 -11.15 4.45
C PRO A 156 -11.63 -10.64 5.90
N GLY A 157 -10.46 -10.51 6.54
CA GLY A 157 -10.38 -10.15 7.97
C GLY A 157 -10.72 -11.29 8.94
N GLY A 158 -11.04 -12.48 8.44
CA GLY A 158 -11.29 -13.66 9.27
C GLY A 158 -10.07 -14.09 10.09
N GLY A 159 -8.86 -13.83 9.59
CA GLY A 159 -7.60 -14.07 10.31
C GLY A 159 -7.23 -13.00 11.33
N ALA A 160 -7.96 -11.88 11.39
CA ALA A 160 -7.70 -10.85 12.37
C ALA A 160 -7.84 -11.41 13.79
N ALA A 161 -7.05 -10.83 14.70
CA ALA A 161 -7.12 -11.18 16.12
C ALA A 161 -6.90 -12.68 16.44
N GLY A 162 -6.04 -13.37 15.67
CA GLY A 162 -5.77 -14.79 15.93
C GLY A 162 -6.86 -15.73 15.40
N GLY A 163 -7.60 -15.29 14.39
CA GLY A 163 -8.77 -15.99 13.87
C GLY A 163 -10.06 -15.71 14.63
N LEU A 164 -10.06 -14.79 15.60
CA LEU A 164 -11.28 -14.36 16.28
C LEU A 164 -12.31 -13.77 15.29
N GLY A 165 -11.86 -13.09 14.22
CA GLY A 165 -12.75 -12.62 13.16
C GLY A 165 -13.59 -13.75 12.55
N ALA A 166 -12.95 -14.87 12.21
CA ALA A 166 -13.63 -16.07 11.73
C ALA A 166 -14.60 -16.67 12.78
N GLY A 167 -14.21 -16.70 14.05
CA GLY A 167 -15.09 -17.15 15.14
C GLY A 167 -16.33 -16.26 15.31
N LEU A 168 -16.17 -14.94 15.24
CA LEU A 168 -17.29 -13.99 15.30
C LEU A 168 -18.26 -14.17 14.13
N VAL A 169 -17.75 -14.41 12.93
CA VAL A 169 -18.60 -14.74 11.77
C VAL A 169 -19.37 -16.04 12.00
N ALA A 170 -18.70 -17.10 12.47
CA ALA A 170 -19.30 -18.42 12.64
C ALA A 170 -20.36 -18.48 13.76
N PHE A 171 -20.09 -17.88 14.92
CA PHE A 171 -20.94 -18.02 16.10
C PHE A 171 -21.84 -16.82 16.37
N ALA A 172 -21.48 -15.64 15.88
CA ALA A 172 -22.19 -14.40 16.14
C ALA A 172 -22.74 -13.73 14.88
N ARG A 173 -22.58 -14.36 13.70
CA ARG A 173 -22.98 -13.80 12.40
C ARG A 173 -22.47 -12.37 12.20
N ALA A 174 -21.26 -12.11 12.69
CA ALA A 174 -20.72 -10.77 12.72
C ALA A 174 -20.40 -10.27 11.31
N GLU A 175 -20.65 -8.97 11.09
CA GLU A 175 -20.18 -8.26 9.91
C GLU A 175 -18.77 -7.74 10.19
N ILE A 176 -17.79 -8.14 9.38
CA ILE A 176 -16.43 -7.59 9.47
C ILE A 176 -16.36 -6.33 8.61
N VAL A 177 -16.04 -5.20 9.23
CA VAL A 177 -15.97 -3.90 8.55
C VAL A 177 -14.65 -3.19 8.83
N PRO A 178 -14.17 -2.32 7.92
CA PRO A 178 -12.98 -1.51 8.16
C PRO A 178 -13.19 -0.58 9.36
N GLY A 179 -12.28 -0.64 10.33
CA GLY A 179 -12.42 0.09 11.60
C GLY A 179 -12.47 1.61 11.43
N ALA A 180 -11.52 2.16 10.69
CA ALA A 180 -11.44 3.61 10.47
C ALA A 180 -12.65 4.19 9.73
N ASP A 181 -13.08 3.55 8.64
CA ASP A 181 -14.24 4.02 7.86
C ASP A 181 -15.51 3.98 8.71
N TRP A 182 -15.71 2.89 9.46
CA TRP A 182 -16.85 2.75 10.36
C TRP A 182 -16.87 3.83 11.44
N ILE A 183 -15.72 4.14 12.06
CA ILE A 183 -15.64 5.20 13.07
C ILE A 183 -15.99 6.56 12.46
N ILE A 184 -15.44 6.90 11.29
CA ILE A 184 -15.70 8.18 10.61
C ILE A 184 -17.18 8.34 10.26
N GLU A 185 -17.83 7.27 9.83
CA GLU A 185 -19.27 7.27 9.57
C GLU A 185 -20.06 7.57 10.86
N LYS A 186 -19.69 6.97 11.99
CA LYS A 186 -20.43 7.09 13.25
C LYS A 186 -20.14 8.35 14.06
N THR A 187 -18.99 8.99 13.87
CA THR A 187 -18.65 10.23 14.59
C THR A 187 -19.37 11.47 14.03
N GLY A 188 -20.09 11.34 12.91
CA GLY A 188 -20.70 12.48 12.22
C GLY A 188 -19.70 13.29 11.40
N ALA A 189 -18.45 12.82 11.28
CA ALA A 189 -17.41 13.50 10.51
C ALA A 189 -17.85 13.72 9.05
N LEU A 190 -18.52 12.75 8.43
CA LEU A 190 -19.04 12.90 7.07
C LEU A 190 -20.07 14.03 6.93
N LYS A 191 -20.86 14.29 7.98
CA LYS A 191 -21.80 15.41 8.00
C LYS A 191 -21.07 16.73 8.19
N ALA A 192 -20.12 16.78 9.13
CA ALA A 192 -19.30 17.96 9.39
C ALA A 192 -18.50 18.39 8.14
N LEU A 193 -18.00 17.44 7.35
CA LEU A 193 -17.30 17.70 6.10
C LEU A 193 -18.10 18.54 5.10
N LYS A 194 -19.44 18.46 5.11
CA LYS A 194 -20.28 19.22 4.17
C LYS A 194 -20.20 20.73 4.38
N THR A 195 -19.85 21.16 5.58
CA THR A 195 -19.77 22.57 5.98
C THR A 195 -18.37 22.95 6.46
N SER A 196 -17.37 22.11 6.19
CA SER A 196 -15.99 22.35 6.62
C SER A 196 -15.17 22.94 5.49
N ASP A 197 -14.40 23.99 5.79
CA ASP A 197 -13.44 24.57 4.85
C ASP A 197 -12.07 23.90 4.91
N LEU A 198 -11.76 23.23 6.03
CA LEU A 198 -10.49 22.57 6.29
C LEU A 198 -10.67 21.40 7.26
N VAL A 199 -9.93 20.32 7.02
CA VAL A 199 -9.80 19.21 7.97
C VAL A 199 -8.37 19.18 8.52
N LEU A 200 -8.26 19.21 9.84
CA LEU A 200 -7.01 18.93 10.55
C LEU A 200 -7.13 17.55 11.22
N THR A 201 -6.17 16.67 10.98
CA THR A 201 -6.12 15.34 11.60
C THR A 201 -4.72 15.04 12.14
N ALA A 202 -4.59 14.00 12.98
CA ALA A 202 -3.30 13.61 13.52
C ALA A 202 -3.17 12.11 13.83
N GLU A 203 -1.93 11.61 13.83
CA GLU A 203 -1.54 10.28 14.34
C GLU A 203 -0.11 10.32 14.89
N GLY A 204 0.22 9.42 15.81
CA GLY A 204 1.57 9.40 16.42
C GLY A 204 2.68 9.12 15.40
N ARG A 205 2.40 8.27 14.42
CA ARG A 205 3.31 7.94 13.32
C ARG A 205 2.52 7.73 12.05
N LEU A 206 2.85 8.50 11.02
CA LEU A 206 2.35 8.30 9.67
C LEU A 206 3.36 7.50 8.87
N ASP A 207 2.99 6.28 8.49
CA ASP A 207 3.79 5.40 7.64
C ASP A 207 2.91 4.60 6.66
N LYS A 208 3.50 3.63 5.95
CA LYS A 208 2.78 2.78 4.99
C LYS A 208 1.59 2.06 5.62
N THR A 209 1.59 1.78 6.92
CA THR A 209 0.45 1.13 7.59
C THR A 209 -0.72 2.10 7.79
N SER A 210 -0.46 3.41 7.89
CA SER A 210 -1.49 4.43 7.97
C SER A 210 -2.37 4.47 6.71
N LEU A 211 -1.83 4.08 5.55
CA LEU A 211 -2.61 3.96 4.30
C LEU A 211 -3.74 2.92 4.40
N PHE A 212 -3.63 1.97 5.32
CA PHE A 212 -4.53 0.82 5.44
C PHE A 212 -5.23 0.84 6.80
N GLY A 213 -6.49 1.29 6.80
CA GLY A 213 -7.36 1.13 7.97
C GLY A 213 -7.10 2.08 9.13
N LYS A 214 -6.33 3.17 8.96
CA LYS A 214 -6.17 4.22 9.97
C LYS A 214 -7.07 5.43 9.76
N ALA A 215 -7.52 6.00 10.87
CA ALA A 215 -8.47 7.11 10.90
C ALA A 215 -8.01 8.36 10.13
N PRO A 216 -6.75 8.84 10.22
CA PRO A 216 -6.34 10.04 9.49
C PRO A 216 -6.46 9.89 7.98
N VAL A 217 -6.04 8.74 7.44
CA VAL A 217 -6.09 8.48 6.00
C VAL A 217 -7.52 8.28 5.53
N ALA A 218 -8.34 7.54 6.28
CA ALA A 218 -9.75 7.39 5.95
C ALA A 218 -10.48 8.74 5.97
N LEU A 219 -10.18 9.61 6.94
CA LEU A 219 -10.75 10.95 7.03
C LEU A 219 -10.26 11.84 5.88
N ALA A 220 -8.99 11.76 5.50
CA ALA A 220 -8.45 12.47 4.35
C ALA A 220 -9.08 12.02 3.03
N ARG A 221 -9.34 10.71 2.85
CA ARG A 221 -10.08 10.20 1.69
C ARG A 221 -11.52 10.73 1.66
N ALA A 222 -12.19 10.77 2.81
CA ALA A 222 -13.53 11.33 2.93
C ALA A 222 -13.55 12.84 2.63
N ALA A 223 -12.59 13.59 3.17
CA ALA A 223 -12.41 15.03 2.95
C ALA A 223 -12.16 15.33 1.47
N ARG A 224 -11.28 14.55 0.82
CA ARG A 224 -11.00 14.65 -0.62
C ARG A 224 -12.28 14.45 -1.45
N LYS A 225 -13.11 13.45 -1.12
CA LYS A 225 -14.41 13.24 -1.79
C LYS A 225 -15.37 14.42 -1.60
N ALA A 226 -15.32 15.09 -0.45
CA ALA A 226 -16.09 16.30 -0.16
C ALA A 226 -15.48 17.59 -0.75
N GLY A 227 -14.31 17.51 -1.40
CA GLY A 227 -13.60 18.68 -1.91
C GLY A 227 -12.96 19.56 -0.83
N VAL A 228 -12.84 19.06 0.40
CA VAL A 228 -12.29 19.78 1.54
C VAL A 228 -10.81 19.45 1.70
N PRO A 229 -9.90 20.44 1.79
CA PRO A 229 -8.49 20.18 2.03
C PRO A 229 -8.29 19.51 3.38
N CYS A 230 -7.44 18.48 3.43
CA CYS A 230 -7.10 17.77 4.65
C CYS A 230 -5.60 17.87 4.94
N VAL A 231 -5.26 18.30 6.14
CA VAL A 231 -3.89 18.50 6.62
C VAL A 231 -3.64 17.59 7.81
N ALA A 232 -2.47 16.96 7.86
CA ALA A 232 -2.09 16.06 8.95
C ALA A 232 -0.93 16.60 9.78
N VAL A 233 -1.03 16.37 11.08
CA VAL A 233 0.07 16.54 12.04
C VAL A 233 0.48 15.17 12.55
N ALA A 234 1.78 14.89 12.59
CA ALA A 234 2.25 13.60 13.09
C ALA A 234 3.47 13.71 13.99
N GLY A 235 3.59 12.79 14.96
CA GLY A 235 4.81 12.68 15.76
C GLY A 235 6.01 12.32 14.89
N GLN A 236 5.84 11.31 14.04
CA GLN A 236 6.80 10.90 13.02
C GLN A 236 6.13 10.76 11.67
N VAL A 237 6.86 11.12 10.60
CA VAL A 237 6.46 10.88 9.22
C VAL A 237 7.55 10.03 8.57
N VAL A 238 7.17 8.87 8.06
CA VAL A 238 8.03 8.07 7.18
C VAL A 238 7.63 8.39 5.74
N PRO A 239 8.57 8.69 4.84
CA PRO A 239 8.26 9.05 3.46
C PRO A 239 7.29 8.04 2.81
N THR A 240 6.10 8.51 2.45
CA THR A 240 5.01 7.75 1.84
C THR A 240 4.05 8.75 1.21
N SER A 241 3.49 8.43 0.03
CA SER A 241 2.44 9.23 -0.61
C SER A 241 1.15 9.14 0.21
N LEU A 242 0.95 10.08 1.12
CA LEU A 242 -0.23 10.15 1.99
C LEU A 242 -1.25 11.14 1.41
N PRO A 243 -2.58 10.88 1.53
CA PRO A 243 -3.60 11.68 0.87
C PRO A 243 -3.90 13.03 1.55
N PHE A 244 -2.89 13.68 2.13
CA PHE A 244 -3.01 14.97 2.79
C PHE A 244 -2.47 16.09 1.89
N LYS A 245 -3.12 17.25 1.94
CA LYS A 245 -2.65 18.48 1.27
C LYS A 245 -1.32 18.97 1.84
N LYS A 246 -1.11 18.76 3.13
CA LYS A 246 0.13 19.09 3.84
C LYS A 246 0.28 18.14 5.02
N VAL A 247 1.52 17.74 5.31
CA VAL A 247 1.87 16.96 6.51
C VAL A 247 2.96 17.72 7.24
N VAL A 248 2.81 17.88 8.55
CA VAL A 248 3.84 18.48 9.40
C VAL A 248 4.17 17.53 10.53
N SER A 249 5.42 17.12 10.61
CA SER A 249 5.94 16.29 11.69
C SER A 249 6.32 17.14 12.92
N PHE A 250 6.48 16.51 14.08
CA PHE A 250 7.02 17.20 15.25
C PHE A 250 8.46 17.65 15.04
N SER A 251 9.23 16.92 14.23
CA SER A 251 10.59 17.32 13.83
C SER A 251 10.59 18.58 12.97
N ASP A 252 9.63 18.73 12.05
CA ASP A 252 9.46 19.97 11.27
C ASP A 252 9.10 21.16 12.16
N ALA A 253 8.42 20.89 13.29
CA ALA A 253 8.15 21.89 14.31
C ALA A 253 9.35 22.17 15.24
N GLY A 254 10.43 21.41 15.16
CA GLY A 254 11.68 21.60 15.93
C GLY A 254 11.91 20.61 17.07
N ALA A 255 11.15 19.51 17.17
CA ALA A 255 11.42 18.45 18.13
C ALA A 255 12.74 17.75 17.81
N LYS A 256 13.63 17.63 18.80
CA LYS A 256 15.01 17.15 18.58
C LYS A 256 15.13 15.62 18.58
N SER A 257 14.17 14.92 19.18
CA SER A 257 14.18 13.46 19.30
C SER A 257 12.78 12.90 19.56
N VAL A 258 12.66 11.56 19.54
CA VAL A 258 11.42 10.87 19.92
C VAL A 258 11.09 11.08 21.40
N ALA A 259 12.10 11.04 22.27
CA ALA A 259 11.91 11.29 23.70
C ALA A 259 11.40 12.71 23.96
N ASP A 260 11.96 13.69 23.25
CA ASP A 260 11.48 15.07 23.27
C ASP A 260 10.02 15.17 22.76
N SER A 261 9.76 14.54 21.62
CA SER A 261 8.42 14.47 21.02
C SER A 261 7.38 13.89 21.98
N MET A 262 7.71 12.82 22.70
CA MET A 262 6.79 12.16 23.64
C MET A 262 6.59 12.94 24.94
N SER A 263 7.67 13.50 25.51
CA SER A 263 7.63 14.27 26.77
C SER A 263 6.90 15.61 26.62
N ARG A 264 6.94 16.22 25.43
CA ARG A 264 6.30 17.51 25.13
C ARG A 264 5.29 17.42 24.00
N ALA A 265 4.58 16.28 23.90
CA ALA A 265 3.69 15.98 22.78
C ALA A 265 2.65 17.08 22.50
N ALA A 266 2.03 17.65 23.55
CA ALA A 266 1.04 18.72 23.39
C ALA A 266 1.66 20.00 22.80
N HIS A 267 2.86 20.38 23.26
CA HIS A 267 3.59 21.55 22.76
C HIS A 267 3.92 21.38 21.26
N TRP A 268 4.49 20.22 20.90
CA TRP A 268 4.87 19.95 19.53
C TRP A 268 3.66 19.79 18.60
N ALA A 269 2.58 19.17 19.06
CA ALA A 269 1.32 19.10 18.31
C ALA A 269 0.76 20.47 17.99
N ALA A 270 0.73 21.39 18.97
CA ALA A 270 0.25 22.76 18.76
C ALA A 270 1.14 23.53 17.78
N LYS A 271 2.46 23.43 17.91
CA LYS A 271 3.41 24.12 17.02
C LYS A 271 3.34 23.57 15.59
N ALA A 272 3.31 22.24 15.45
CA ALA A 272 3.13 21.58 14.16
C ALA A 272 1.78 21.96 13.53
N ALA A 273 0.69 22.01 14.29
CA ALA A 273 -0.61 22.44 13.80
C ALA A 273 -0.58 23.89 13.29
N ARG A 274 0.06 24.83 14.00
CA ARG A 274 0.24 26.22 13.53
C ARG A 274 0.98 26.28 12.20
N ILE A 275 2.09 25.54 12.08
CA ILE A 275 2.85 25.45 10.83
C ILE A 275 2.00 24.82 9.72
N ALA A 276 1.22 23.80 10.05
CA ALA A 276 0.39 23.06 9.12
C ALA A 276 -0.73 23.93 8.51
N VAL A 277 -1.29 24.85 9.30
CA VAL A 277 -2.30 25.80 8.79
C VAL A 277 -1.68 27.07 8.19
N SER A 278 -0.47 27.45 8.59
CA SER A 278 0.25 28.60 8.00
C SER A 278 0.59 28.33 6.52
N GLY A 279 0.30 29.31 5.66
CA GLY A 279 0.50 29.23 4.21
C GLY A 279 -0.69 28.65 3.42
N LEU A 280 -1.77 28.21 4.08
CA LEU A 280 -3.05 28.01 3.39
C LEU A 280 -3.66 29.38 3.08
N PRO A 281 -4.14 29.64 1.85
CA PRO A 281 -4.73 30.93 1.51
C PRO A 281 -5.97 31.18 2.37
N VAL A 282 -5.80 32.00 3.42
CA VAL A 282 -6.87 32.44 4.34
C VAL A 282 -7.95 33.24 3.61
N LEU A 283 -7.65 33.80 2.42
CA LEU A 283 -8.60 34.53 1.59
C LEU A 283 -9.77 33.67 1.07
N ALA A 284 -9.64 32.34 1.02
CA ALA A 284 -10.77 31.45 0.70
C ALA A 284 -11.76 31.28 1.87
N LEU A 285 -11.36 31.60 3.11
CA LEU A 285 -12.19 31.54 4.32
C LEU A 285 -13.00 32.84 4.56
N LEU A 286 -12.75 33.91 3.79
CA LEU A 286 -13.38 35.22 3.97
C LEU A 286 -14.49 35.54 2.94
N GLY A 287 -14.98 34.55 2.18
CA GLY A 287 -16.20 34.72 1.37
C GLY A 287 -16.11 35.74 0.24
N LEU A 288 -14.91 36.12 -0.23
CA LEU A 288 -14.77 36.87 -1.47
C LEU A 288 -14.93 35.90 -2.64
N ALA A 289 -16.07 36.00 -3.32
CA ALA A 289 -16.40 35.26 -4.52
C ALA A 289 -15.28 35.40 -5.57
N LEU A 290 -14.65 34.29 -5.93
CA LEU A 290 -13.86 34.23 -7.14
C LEU A 290 -14.83 34.28 -8.34
N PRO A 291 -14.50 35.05 -9.40
CA PRO A 291 -15.36 35.14 -10.57
C PRO A 291 -15.59 33.76 -11.17
N ALA A 292 -16.84 33.47 -11.50
CA ALA A 292 -17.28 32.24 -12.14
C ALA A 292 -16.50 32.06 -13.45
N GLY A 293 -15.50 31.17 -13.45
CA GLY A 293 -14.64 30.93 -14.61
C GLY A 293 -13.31 30.24 -14.30
N ALA A 294 -12.82 30.27 -13.05
CA ALA A 294 -11.60 29.56 -12.69
C ALA A 294 -11.86 28.04 -12.64
N LYS A 295 -11.47 27.31 -13.69
CA LYS A 295 -11.35 25.84 -13.66
C LYS A 295 -10.52 25.47 -12.43
N LYS A 296 -11.09 24.68 -11.50
CA LYS A 296 -10.37 24.14 -10.34
C LYS A 296 -9.09 23.46 -10.84
N VAL A 297 -7.93 23.99 -10.48
CA VAL A 297 -6.64 23.38 -10.81
C VAL A 297 -6.59 22.01 -10.13
N ARG A 298 -6.46 20.96 -10.92
CA ARG A 298 -6.39 19.60 -10.37
C ARG A 298 -5.03 19.40 -9.69
N ALA A 299 -5.00 18.63 -8.61
CA ALA A 299 -3.76 18.34 -7.89
C ALA A 299 -2.82 17.44 -8.73
N PRO A 300 -1.48 17.53 -8.58
CA PRO A 300 -0.51 16.72 -9.33
C PRO A 300 -0.83 15.21 -9.36
N GLU A 301 -1.33 14.66 -8.26
CA GLU A 301 -1.62 13.21 -8.15
C GLU A 301 -2.81 12.77 -9.00
N THR A 302 -3.67 13.71 -9.42
CA THR A 302 -4.75 13.42 -10.36
C THR A 302 -4.21 13.14 -11.77
N PHE A 303 -3.11 13.80 -12.14
CA PHE A 303 -2.43 13.55 -13.40
C PHE A 303 -1.72 12.20 -13.38
N ASP A 304 -1.13 11.81 -12.25
CA ASP A 304 -0.55 10.47 -12.10
C ASP A 304 -1.62 9.38 -12.18
N ALA A 305 -2.75 9.55 -11.48
CA ALA A 305 -3.85 8.60 -11.51
C ALA A 305 -4.45 8.41 -12.92
N GLN A 306 -4.52 9.50 -13.69
CA GLN A 306 -4.96 9.47 -15.10
C GLN A 306 -3.87 8.87 -16.01
N TYR A 307 -2.59 9.18 -15.78
CA TYR A 307 -1.46 8.62 -16.51
C TYR A 307 -1.33 7.11 -16.33
N PHE A 308 -1.56 6.56 -15.14
CA PHE A 308 -1.57 5.10 -14.93
C PHE A 308 -2.79 4.41 -15.55
N GLN A 309 -3.75 5.18 -16.05
CA GLN A 309 -4.88 4.73 -16.88
C GLN A 309 -4.73 5.13 -18.35
N ARG A 310 -3.50 5.46 -18.80
CA ARG A 310 -3.19 5.95 -20.17
C ARG A 310 -3.63 5.05 -21.32
N ASN A 311 -3.85 3.76 -21.06
CA ASN A 311 -4.29 2.80 -22.07
C ASN A 311 -5.82 2.72 -22.20
N LEU A 312 -6.57 3.44 -21.37
CA LEU A 312 -8.03 3.55 -21.45
C LEU A 312 -8.41 4.84 -22.18
N ASP A 313 -9.24 4.74 -23.22
CA ASP A 313 -9.74 5.87 -24.01
C ASP A 313 -8.61 6.83 -24.47
N ASP A 314 -8.92 8.13 -24.59
CA ASP A 314 -7.95 9.20 -24.88
C ASP A 314 -7.28 9.74 -23.61
N ASN A 315 -7.10 8.93 -22.57
CA ASN A 315 -6.61 9.43 -21.28
C ASN A 315 -5.21 10.03 -21.36
N LEU A 316 -4.33 9.50 -22.22
CA LEU A 316 -2.98 10.03 -22.39
C LEU A 316 -3.01 11.44 -23.01
N ASP A 317 -3.76 11.62 -24.10
CA ASP A 317 -3.90 12.91 -24.78
C ASP A 317 -4.60 13.94 -23.88
N LYS A 318 -5.65 13.54 -23.15
CA LYS A 318 -6.30 14.38 -22.13
C LYS A 318 -5.35 14.77 -21.01
N ASN A 319 -4.51 13.85 -20.56
CA ASN A 319 -3.52 14.13 -19.51
C ASN A 319 -2.50 15.17 -19.96
N ILE A 320 -1.99 15.05 -21.19
CA ILE A 320 -1.09 16.03 -21.81
C ILE A 320 -1.78 17.39 -21.92
N ALA A 321 -2.99 17.45 -22.47
CA ALA A 321 -3.74 18.69 -22.63
C ALA A 321 -4.03 19.37 -21.28
N ASP A 322 -4.41 18.60 -20.26
CA ASP A 322 -4.68 19.13 -18.93
C ASP A 322 -3.38 19.66 -18.26
N LEU A 323 -2.23 18.98 -18.44
CA LEU A 323 -0.93 19.44 -17.94
C LEU A 323 -0.48 20.73 -18.62
N GLU A 324 -0.62 20.82 -19.95
CA GLU A 324 -0.29 22.01 -20.74
C GLU A 324 -1.17 23.20 -20.33
N ALA A 325 -2.47 22.97 -20.12
CA ALA A 325 -3.39 24.00 -19.65
C ALA A 325 -2.98 24.56 -18.27
N VAL A 326 -2.53 23.71 -17.34
CA VAL A 326 -2.04 24.18 -16.03
C VAL A 326 -0.77 25.01 -16.17
N LEU A 327 0.16 24.58 -17.01
CA LEU A 327 1.42 25.30 -17.25
C LEU A 327 1.20 26.66 -17.94
N GLN A 328 0.20 26.77 -18.82
CA GLN A 328 -0.17 28.02 -19.48
C GLN A 328 -0.90 29.00 -18.57
N THR A 329 -1.81 28.51 -17.71
CA THR A 329 -2.69 29.38 -16.90
C THR A 329 -2.00 29.97 -15.66
N GLY A 330 -0.86 29.42 -15.23
CA GLY A 330 -0.12 29.95 -14.07
C GLY A 330 -0.87 29.80 -12.73
N ALA A 331 -1.87 28.93 -12.67
CA ALA A 331 -2.92 28.96 -11.65
C ALA A 331 -2.51 28.39 -10.27
N MET A 332 -1.23 28.14 -10.03
CA MET A 332 -0.70 27.49 -8.81
C MET A 332 -0.05 28.45 -7.79
N GLY A 333 0.04 29.74 -8.08
CA GLY A 333 0.53 30.77 -7.15
C GLY A 333 1.85 31.44 -7.57
N PRO A 334 2.46 32.27 -6.71
CA PRO A 334 3.69 32.99 -7.03
C PRO A 334 4.91 32.05 -7.11
N GLY A 335 5.88 32.38 -7.97
CA GLY A 335 7.08 31.58 -8.24
C GLY A 335 6.92 30.61 -9.42
N GLU A 336 8.03 30.07 -9.93
CA GLU A 336 8.03 29.11 -11.05
C GLU A 336 8.35 27.67 -10.64
N GLU A 337 8.82 27.43 -9.40
CA GLU A 337 9.24 26.10 -8.93
C GLU A 337 8.15 25.04 -9.07
N TRP A 338 6.89 25.41 -8.82
CA TRP A 338 5.75 24.49 -8.97
C TRP A 338 5.63 23.93 -10.39
N LYS A 339 6.08 24.67 -11.42
CA LYS A 339 6.02 24.20 -12.81
C LYS A 339 6.90 22.98 -13.01
N GLY A 340 7.98 22.82 -12.25
CA GLY A 340 8.86 21.67 -12.34
C GLY A 340 8.09 20.36 -12.19
N ASP A 341 7.22 20.27 -11.17
CA ASP A 341 6.46 19.04 -10.89
C ASP A 341 5.48 18.64 -12.03
N PHE A 342 4.97 19.62 -12.76
CA PHE A 342 4.09 19.39 -13.92
C PHE A 342 4.88 19.11 -15.20
N LEU A 343 6.04 19.74 -15.36
CA LEU A 343 6.89 19.61 -16.54
C LEU A 343 7.47 18.20 -16.68
N TRP A 344 7.98 17.58 -15.62
CA TRP A 344 8.47 16.20 -15.72
C TRP A 344 7.33 15.20 -15.99
N ARG A 345 6.11 15.46 -15.47
CA ARG A 345 4.91 14.66 -15.78
C ARG A 345 4.48 14.80 -17.23
N LEU A 346 4.54 16.02 -17.77
CA LEU A 346 4.24 16.31 -19.16
C LEU A 346 5.24 15.62 -20.08
N CYS A 347 6.53 15.75 -19.76
CA CYS A 347 7.62 15.05 -20.42
C CYS A 347 7.39 13.52 -20.43
N ARG A 348 7.08 12.92 -19.28
CA ARG A 348 6.73 11.49 -19.17
C ARG A 348 5.56 11.11 -20.08
N ALA A 349 4.48 11.88 -20.07
CA ALA A 349 3.30 11.61 -20.89
C ALA A 349 3.62 11.72 -22.39
N LYS A 350 4.40 12.74 -22.80
CA LYS A 350 4.86 12.93 -24.19
C LYS A 350 5.77 11.80 -24.67
N ILE A 351 6.65 11.27 -23.81
CA ILE A 351 7.46 10.08 -24.12
C ILE A 351 6.55 8.91 -24.48
N ARG A 352 5.52 8.62 -23.68
CA ARG A 352 4.56 7.54 -23.96
C ARG A 352 3.74 7.80 -25.22
N LEU A 353 3.40 9.06 -25.50
CA LEU A 353 2.70 9.42 -26.73
C LEU A 353 3.59 9.19 -27.96
N ALA A 354 4.89 9.50 -27.87
CA ALA A 354 5.86 9.28 -28.94
C ALA A 354 6.01 7.79 -29.26
N GLU A 355 6.03 6.91 -28.25
CA GLU A 355 6.10 5.46 -28.44
C GLU A 355 4.95 4.92 -29.30
N ARG A 356 3.78 5.57 -29.26
CA ARG A 356 2.58 5.24 -30.05
C ARG A 356 2.60 5.77 -31.50
N LYS A 357 3.53 6.67 -31.86
CA LYS A 357 3.57 7.24 -33.22
C LYS A 357 4.23 6.27 -34.21
N PRO A 358 3.69 6.07 -35.41
CA PRO A 358 4.32 5.19 -36.40
C PRO A 358 5.50 5.84 -37.12
N LYS A 359 5.43 7.17 -37.36
CA LYS A 359 6.44 7.89 -38.13
C LYS A 359 7.59 8.36 -37.25
N ARG A 360 8.82 8.15 -37.72
CA ARG A 360 10.04 8.58 -37.03
C ARG A 360 10.10 10.10 -36.81
N SER A 361 9.61 10.90 -37.75
CA SER A 361 9.52 12.37 -37.61
C SER A 361 8.69 12.75 -36.38
N ASP A 362 7.50 12.20 -36.26
CA ASP A 362 6.54 12.54 -35.21
C ASP A 362 7.05 12.09 -33.83
N LYS A 363 7.79 10.96 -33.78
CA LYS A 363 8.50 10.53 -32.56
C LYS A 363 9.56 11.55 -32.15
N LEU A 364 10.37 12.02 -33.11
CA LEU A 364 11.44 12.97 -32.84
C LEU A 364 10.90 14.28 -32.30
N ASP A 365 9.82 14.80 -32.89
CA ASP A 365 9.20 16.06 -32.45
C ASP A 365 8.69 15.96 -31.00
N LEU A 366 8.03 14.85 -30.66
CA LEU A 366 7.55 14.60 -29.30
C LEU A 366 8.68 14.37 -28.30
N TYR A 367 9.72 13.62 -28.65
CA TYR A 367 10.88 13.43 -27.76
C TYR A 367 11.68 14.71 -27.56
N GLU A 368 11.78 15.55 -28.59
CA GLU A 368 12.44 16.86 -28.50
C GLU A 368 11.64 17.82 -27.60
N SER A 369 10.31 17.84 -27.74
CA SER A 369 9.43 18.56 -26.82
C SER A 369 9.53 18.04 -25.39
N ALA A 370 9.46 16.71 -25.19
CA ALA A 370 9.56 16.10 -23.86
C ALA A 370 10.90 16.41 -23.19
N LYS A 371 12.00 16.30 -23.95
CA LYS A 371 13.34 16.65 -23.47
C LYS A 371 13.39 18.11 -22.99
N GLY A 372 12.83 19.05 -23.74
CA GLY A 372 12.78 20.46 -23.36
C GLY A 372 11.94 20.70 -22.09
N ASP A 373 10.81 20.01 -21.94
CA ASP A 373 9.98 20.09 -20.74
C ASP A 373 10.73 19.55 -19.50
N CYS A 374 11.37 18.39 -19.62
CA CYS A 374 12.18 17.80 -18.55
C CYS A 374 13.42 18.64 -18.21
N GLU A 375 14.09 19.24 -19.19
CA GLU A 375 15.24 20.13 -18.97
C GLU A 375 14.83 21.35 -18.13
N ARG A 376 13.68 21.96 -18.47
CA ARG A 376 13.09 23.05 -17.67
C ARG A 376 12.67 22.56 -16.29
N SER A 377 12.16 21.34 -16.17
CA SER A 377 11.84 20.74 -14.87
C SER A 377 13.07 20.63 -13.98
N VAL A 378 14.19 20.13 -14.51
CA VAL A 378 15.45 20.01 -13.76
C VAL A 378 15.96 21.38 -13.33
N ALA A 379 15.88 22.38 -14.21
CA ALA A 379 16.30 23.75 -13.89
C ALA A 379 15.48 24.37 -12.75
N LEU A 380 14.18 24.10 -12.70
CA LEU A 380 13.27 24.64 -11.68
C LEU A 380 13.30 23.84 -10.37
N THR A 381 13.51 22.53 -10.44
CA THR A 381 13.46 21.63 -9.28
C THR A 381 14.63 20.64 -9.26
N PRO A 382 15.88 21.10 -9.10
CA PRO A 382 17.09 20.27 -9.22
C PRO A 382 17.28 19.25 -8.09
N GLN A 383 16.43 19.27 -7.07
CA GLN A 383 16.44 18.28 -5.98
C GLN A 383 15.37 17.19 -6.15
N THR A 384 14.73 17.12 -7.33
CA THR A 384 13.65 16.15 -7.60
C THR A 384 14.17 14.99 -8.43
N ALA A 385 14.25 13.79 -7.83
CA ALA A 385 14.73 12.59 -8.50
C ALA A 385 13.94 12.27 -9.78
N ASP A 386 12.60 12.37 -9.77
CA ASP A 386 11.77 12.14 -10.95
C ASP A 386 12.08 13.10 -12.12
N ALA A 387 12.42 14.36 -11.83
CA ALA A 387 12.77 15.33 -12.87
C ALA A 387 14.04 14.91 -13.61
N HIS A 388 15.08 14.51 -12.86
CA HIS A 388 16.32 13.98 -13.44
C HIS A 388 16.10 12.63 -14.14
N PHE A 389 15.28 11.75 -13.57
CA PHE A 389 15.00 10.44 -14.13
C PHE A 389 14.32 10.56 -15.49
N TRP A 390 13.21 11.30 -15.58
CA TRP A 390 12.49 11.48 -16.83
C TRP A 390 13.29 12.31 -17.84
N PHE A 391 14.15 13.24 -17.39
CA PHE A 391 15.07 13.94 -18.29
C PHE A 391 16.06 12.98 -18.94
N GLY A 392 16.68 12.08 -18.16
CA GLY A 392 17.52 11.03 -18.69
C GLY A 392 16.77 10.13 -19.68
N VAL A 393 15.57 9.67 -19.33
CA VAL A 393 14.74 8.84 -20.25
C VAL A 393 14.44 9.60 -21.56
N ALA A 394 14.09 10.89 -21.49
CA ALA A 394 13.84 11.73 -22.67
C ALA A 394 15.09 11.86 -23.56
N ILE A 395 16.26 12.11 -22.95
CA ILE A 395 17.55 12.15 -23.64
C ILE A 395 17.81 10.84 -24.36
N GLY A 396 17.67 9.71 -23.65
CA GLY A 396 17.85 8.35 -24.18
C GLY A 396 17.00 8.09 -25.43
N ARG A 397 15.68 8.26 -25.29
CA ARG A 397 14.72 8.03 -26.38
C ARG A 397 14.93 8.94 -27.59
N TRP A 398 15.26 10.22 -27.35
CA TRP A 398 15.59 11.16 -28.42
C TRP A 398 16.86 10.72 -29.19
N GLY A 399 17.91 10.30 -28.47
CA GLY A 399 19.16 9.83 -29.07
C GLY A 399 19.01 8.53 -29.86
N GLU A 400 18.34 7.53 -29.28
CA GLU A 400 18.00 6.27 -29.94
C GLU A 400 17.29 6.51 -31.28
N THR A 401 16.33 7.44 -31.29
CA THR A 401 15.54 7.75 -32.48
C THR A 401 16.34 8.50 -33.55
N LYS A 402 17.39 9.25 -33.19
CA LYS A 402 18.30 9.90 -34.17
C LYS A 402 19.37 8.94 -34.72
N GLY A 403 19.56 7.77 -34.12
CA GLY A 403 20.46 6.70 -34.59
C GLY A 403 21.74 6.56 -33.77
N LEU A 404 22.43 5.44 -33.98
CA LEU A 404 23.53 4.95 -33.13
C LEU A 404 24.63 5.98 -32.84
N MET A 405 25.04 6.76 -33.85
CA MET A 405 26.08 7.78 -33.67
C MET A 405 25.66 8.91 -32.72
N LYS A 406 24.40 9.38 -32.79
CA LYS A 406 23.89 10.39 -31.85
C LYS A 406 23.64 9.81 -30.47
N ALA A 407 23.26 8.54 -30.39
CA ALA A 407 23.11 7.83 -29.12
C ALA A 407 24.43 7.80 -28.32
N LEU A 408 25.59 7.73 -28.96
CA LEU A 408 26.88 7.75 -28.24
C LEU A 408 27.15 9.07 -27.51
N PHE A 409 26.82 10.21 -28.12
CA PHE A 409 27.07 11.54 -27.52
C PHE A 409 26.19 11.82 -26.29
N ILE A 410 25.03 11.17 -26.19
CA ILE A 410 24.12 11.37 -25.07
C ILE A 410 24.41 10.49 -23.85
N ILE A 411 25.28 9.47 -23.98
CA ILE A 411 25.56 8.52 -22.89
C ILE A 411 26.09 9.24 -21.65
N LYS A 412 27.03 10.18 -21.85
CA LYS A 412 27.65 10.89 -20.72
C LYS A 412 26.64 11.80 -20.00
N PRO A 413 25.83 12.64 -20.69
CA PRO A 413 24.70 13.33 -20.08
C PRO A 413 23.73 12.38 -19.38
N LEU A 414 23.32 11.30 -20.03
CA LEU A 414 22.38 10.33 -19.47
C LEU A 414 22.90 9.68 -18.18
N LYS A 415 24.15 9.20 -18.16
CA LYS A 415 24.78 8.63 -16.97
C LYS A 415 24.90 9.68 -15.85
N LYS A 416 25.15 10.94 -16.18
CA LYS A 416 25.17 12.03 -15.21
C LYS A 416 23.80 12.22 -14.56
N GLU A 417 22.73 12.26 -15.35
CA GLU A 417 21.37 12.37 -14.81
C GLU A 417 21.01 11.15 -13.95
N MET A 418 21.32 9.93 -14.38
CA MET A 418 21.07 8.73 -13.57
C MET A 418 21.88 8.69 -12.26
N ALA A 419 23.13 9.17 -12.29
CA ALA A 419 23.93 9.31 -11.07
C ALA A 419 23.31 10.33 -10.10
N GLU A 420 22.75 11.42 -10.62
CA GLU A 420 22.05 12.41 -9.81
C GLU A 420 20.74 11.86 -9.24
N VAL A 421 19.99 11.07 -10.02
CA VAL A 421 18.81 10.33 -9.51
C VAL A 421 19.21 9.46 -8.32
N LEU A 422 20.28 8.67 -8.43
CA LEU A 422 20.74 7.80 -7.34
C LEU A 422 21.35 8.59 -6.16
N ARG A 423 21.87 9.80 -6.39
CA ARG A 423 22.31 10.70 -5.32
C ARG A 423 21.11 11.22 -4.52
N LEU A 424 20.02 11.58 -5.20
CA LEU A 424 18.80 12.12 -4.61
C LEU A 424 17.92 11.02 -3.98
N ASP A 425 17.78 9.89 -4.65
CA ASP A 425 17.06 8.69 -4.20
C ASP A 425 17.89 7.42 -4.47
N PRO A 426 18.71 6.98 -3.50
CA PRO A 426 19.48 5.74 -3.60
C PRO A 426 18.63 4.47 -3.73
N SER A 427 17.31 4.56 -3.53
CA SER A 427 16.38 3.44 -3.67
C SER A 427 15.65 3.41 -5.02
N HIS A 428 16.02 4.30 -5.95
CA HIS A 428 15.34 4.47 -7.23
C HIS A 428 15.61 3.33 -8.23
N GLY A 429 14.76 2.28 -8.18
CA GLY A 429 14.93 1.08 -9.00
C GLY A 429 14.92 1.34 -10.52
N GLY A 430 14.19 2.36 -11.00
CA GLY A 430 14.18 2.71 -12.42
C GLY A 430 15.53 3.21 -12.94
N ALA A 431 16.32 3.88 -12.09
CA ALA A 431 17.63 4.42 -12.51
C ALA A 431 18.65 3.28 -12.69
N HIS A 432 18.62 2.29 -11.80
CA HIS A 432 19.37 1.05 -11.96
C HIS A 432 18.98 0.31 -13.24
N ASN A 433 17.69 0.24 -13.58
CA ASN A 433 17.27 -0.39 -14.84
C ASN A 433 17.85 0.33 -16.07
N VAL A 434 17.76 1.67 -16.12
CA VAL A 434 18.31 2.47 -17.22
C VAL A 434 19.83 2.32 -17.31
N LEU A 435 20.56 2.35 -16.19
CA LEU A 435 22.00 2.12 -16.17
C LEU A 435 22.37 0.71 -16.66
N GLY A 436 21.60 -0.30 -16.24
CA GLY A 436 21.73 -1.67 -16.71
C GLY A 436 21.56 -1.77 -18.23
N GLU A 437 20.51 -1.16 -18.80
CA GLU A 437 20.26 -1.15 -20.24
C GLU A 437 21.41 -0.49 -21.02
N ILE A 438 21.93 0.64 -20.54
CA ILE A 438 23.07 1.32 -21.16
C ILE A 438 24.30 0.40 -21.17
N LEU A 439 24.60 -0.23 -20.03
CA LEU A 439 25.74 -1.14 -19.90
C LEU A 439 25.56 -2.41 -20.74
N TRP A 440 24.32 -2.86 -20.92
CA TRP A 440 23.96 -4.06 -21.67
C TRP A 440 24.10 -3.87 -23.18
N GLN A 441 23.64 -2.72 -23.70
CA GLN A 441 23.56 -2.45 -25.13
C GLN A 441 24.88 -1.92 -25.72
N LEU A 442 25.70 -1.24 -24.92
CA LEU A 442 26.93 -0.64 -25.42
C LEU A 442 28.02 -1.69 -25.69
N PRO A 443 28.83 -1.52 -26.75
CA PRO A 443 30.06 -2.26 -26.91
C PRO A 443 31.05 -2.00 -25.77
N GLY A 444 31.85 -3.02 -25.41
CA GLY A 444 32.80 -2.91 -24.30
C GLY A 444 33.80 -1.75 -24.43
N PHE A 445 34.27 -1.47 -25.65
CA PHE A 445 35.23 -0.39 -25.90
C PHE A 445 34.65 1.03 -25.76
N VAL A 446 33.34 1.20 -25.65
CA VAL A 446 32.66 2.48 -25.33
C VAL A 446 31.99 2.45 -23.94
N GLY A 447 32.37 1.50 -23.08
CA GLY A 447 31.94 1.45 -21.69
C GLY A 447 30.69 0.60 -21.43
N GLY A 448 30.39 -0.36 -22.30
CA GLY A 448 29.47 -1.47 -21.99
C GLY A 448 30.12 -2.52 -21.09
N ASP A 449 29.34 -3.11 -20.21
CA ASP A 449 29.78 -4.14 -19.27
C ASP A 449 28.59 -5.01 -18.87
N LYS A 450 28.47 -6.17 -19.52
CA LYS A 450 27.32 -7.07 -19.30
C LYS A 450 27.24 -7.63 -17.89
N LYS A 451 28.36 -7.75 -17.18
CA LYS A 451 28.37 -8.25 -15.80
C LYS A 451 27.82 -7.17 -14.86
N LYS A 452 28.28 -5.93 -15.00
CA LYS A 452 27.70 -4.81 -14.26
C LYS A 452 26.25 -4.55 -14.62
N ALA A 453 25.88 -4.70 -15.90
CA ALA A 453 24.48 -4.62 -16.30
C ALA A 453 23.59 -5.61 -15.54
N LEU A 454 24.07 -6.85 -15.34
CA LEU A 454 23.36 -7.84 -14.54
C LEU A 454 23.21 -7.39 -13.08
N GLU A 455 24.27 -6.86 -12.47
CA GLU A 455 24.24 -6.33 -11.08
C GLU A 455 23.23 -5.17 -10.95
N GLU A 456 23.19 -4.27 -11.94
CA GLU A 456 22.22 -3.17 -12.01
C GLU A 456 20.78 -3.68 -12.17
N PHE A 457 20.53 -4.68 -13.02
CA PHE A 457 19.20 -5.29 -13.16
C PHE A 457 18.75 -6.01 -11.88
N GLU A 458 19.65 -6.73 -11.20
CA GLU A 458 19.38 -7.34 -9.90
C GLU A 458 19.06 -6.28 -8.83
N ALA A 459 19.77 -5.15 -8.84
CA ALA A 459 19.48 -4.01 -7.97
C ALA A 459 18.11 -3.39 -8.28
N ALA A 460 17.79 -3.17 -9.56
CA ALA A 460 16.51 -2.63 -10.01
C ALA A 460 15.34 -3.50 -9.55
N LEU A 461 15.43 -4.83 -9.70
CA LEU A 461 14.40 -5.75 -9.23
C LEU A 461 14.30 -5.78 -7.71
N ARG A 462 15.44 -5.78 -7.00
CA ARG A 462 15.45 -5.79 -5.52
C ARG A 462 14.81 -4.55 -4.92
N LEU A 463 15.05 -3.38 -5.53
CA LEU A 463 14.53 -2.10 -5.07
C LEU A 463 13.07 -1.89 -5.48
N SER A 464 12.69 -2.35 -6.68
CA SER A 464 11.35 -2.18 -7.25
C SER A 464 10.75 -3.50 -7.73
N PRO A 465 10.47 -4.45 -6.81
CA PRO A 465 10.04 -5.81 -7.18
C PRO A 465 8.65 -5.88 -7.82
N ARG A 466 7.86 -4.80 -7.70
CA ARG A 466 6.53 -4.69 -8.30
C ARG A 466 6.53 -3.99 -9.67
N TYR A 467 7.66 -3.44 -10.10
CA TYR A 467 7.77 -2.82 -11.41
C TYR A 467 8.11 -3.91 -12.44
N THR A 468 7.08 -4.36 -13.15
CA THR A 468 7.15 -5.57 -13.98
C THR A 468 8.11 -5.43 -15.15
N ALA A 469 8.34 -4.21 -15.63
CA ALA A 469 9.32 -3.92 -16.68
C ALA A 469 10.77 -4.34 -16.32
N ASN A 470 11.13 -4.40 -15.03
CA ASN A 470 12.48 -4.81 -14.60
C ASN A 470 12.77 -6.31 -14.79
N HIS A 471 11.73 -7.13 -15.00
CA HIS A 471 11.87 -8.59 -14.95
C HIS A 471 12.43 -9.16 -16.25
N GLN A 472 12.02 -8.62 -17.40
CA GLN A 472 12.47 -9.11 -18.70
C GLN A 472 13.95 -8.81 -18.96
N PRO A 473 14.48 -7.59 -18.77
CA PRO A 473 15.91 -7.31 -18.94
C PRO A 473 16.78 -8.20 -18.05
N LEU A 474 16.35 -8.44 -16.80
CA LEU A 474 17.05 -9.34 -15.89
C LEU A 474 16.99 -10.81 -16.35
N ALA A 475 15.83 -11.26 -16.84
CA ALA A 475 15.68 -12.61 -17.36
C ALA A 475 16.56 -12.83 -18.60
N GLU A 476 16.60 -11.89 -19.53
CA GLU A 476 17.48 -11.90 -20.70
C GLU A 476 18.96 -11.92 -20.28
N ALA A 477 19.32 -11.14 -19.26
CA ALA A 477 20.67 -11.16 -18.70
C ALA A 477 21.02 -12.53 -18.09
N TYR A 478 20.10 -13.13 -17.32
CA TYR A 478 20.30 -14.48 -16.80
C TYR A 478 20.45 -15.53 -17.91
N ILE A 479 19.64 -15.47 -18.97
CA ILE A 479 19.76 -16.37 -20.13
C ILE A 479 21.15 -16.25 -20.76
N HIS A 480 21.64 -15.02 -20.98
CA HIS A 480 22.95 -14.78 -21.56
C HIS A 480 24.09 -15.42 -20.77
N PHE A 481 24.00 -15.40 -19.43
CA PHE A 481 24.99 -16.02 -18.54
C PHE A 481 24.68 -17.49 -18.22
N GLY A 482 23.77 -18.15 -18.96
CA GLY A 482 23.44 -19.56 -18.78
C GLY A 482 22.61 -19.88 -17.52
N ARG A 483 22.13 -18.86 -16.80
CA ARG A 483 21.33 -18.98 -15.56
C ARG A 483 19.84 -19.16 -15.86
N LYS A 484 19.49 -20.16 -16.69
CA LYS A 484 18.10 -20.38 -17.18
C LYS A 484 17.07 -20.53 -16.05
N ASP A 485 17.39 -21.26 -14.98
CA ASP A 485 16.47 -21.42 -13.84
C ASP A 485 16.20 -20.10 -13.12
N ASP A 486 17.16 -19.17 -13.11
CA ASP A 486 17.01 -17.87 -12.48
C ASP A 486 16.12 -16.98 -13.35
N ALA A 487 16.29 -17.03 -14.67
CA ALA A 487 15.40 -16.37 -15.63
C ALA A 487 13.95 -16.84 -15.46
N ILE A 488 13.71 -18.16 -15.39
CA ILE A 488 12.37 -18.72 -15.16
C ILE A 488 11.77 -18.20 -13.84
N ARG A 489 12.56 -18.19 -12.75
CA ARG A 489 12.08 -17.68 -11.45
C ARG A 489 11.67 -16.23 -11.52
N VAL A 490 12.47 -15.37 -12.15
CA VAL A 490 12.15 -13.95 -12.32
C VAL A 490 10.90 -13.77 -13.18
N LEU A 491 10.77 -14.46 -14.31
CA LEU A 491 9.59 -14.32 -15.16
C LEU A 491 8.29 -14.78 -14.46
N ARG A 492 8.34 -15.83 -13.64
CA ARG A 492 7.19 -16.27 -12.82
C ARG A 492 6.78 -15.25 -11.75
N MET A 493 7.68 -14.35 -11.34
CA MET A 493 7.31 -13.25 -10.43
C MET A 493 6.35 -12.26 -11.11
N VAL A 494 6.45 -12.08 -12.43
CA VAL A 494 5.50 -11.24 -13.20
C VAL A 494 4.09 -11.82 -13.11
N GLU A 495 3.94 -13.13 -13.30
CA GLU A 495 2.64 -13.81 -13.17
C GLU A 495 2.06 -13.75 -11.74
N ALA A 496 2.94 -13.79 -10.74
CA ALA A 496 2.55 -13.69 -9.33
C ALA A 496 2.24 -12.25 -8.87
N THR A 497 2.47 -11.25 -9.72
CA THR A 497 2.27 -9.83 -9.39
C THR A 497 0.78 -9.49 -9.43
N ASN A 498 0.19 -9.28 -8.25
CA ASN A 498 -1.24 -8.96 -8.09
C ASN A 498 -1.52 -7.44 -8.02
N ASP A 499 -0.48 -6.63 -7.90
CA ASP A 499 -0.56 -5.17 -7.73
C ASP A 499 0.68 -4.55 -8.40
N PRO A 500 0.72 -4.46 -9.74
CA PRO A 500 1.88 -3.94 -10.47
C PRO A 500 2.11 -2.45 -10.15
N ALA A 501 3.37 -2.01 -10.14
CA ALA A 501 3.71 -0.61 -9.91
C ALA A 501 3.27 0.30 -11.08
N ASP A 502 3.25 -0.23 -12.31
CA ASP A 502 2.61 0.41 -13.47
C ASP A 502 1.54 -0.53 -14.06
N PRO A 503 0.26 -0.34 -13.70
CA PRO A 503 -0.83 -1.17 -14.19
C PRO A 503 -1.06 -1.10 -15.69
N ALA A 504 -0.65 -0.02 -16.37
CA ALA A 504 -0.86 0.11 -17.81
C ALA A 504 0.18 -0.68 -18.62
N GLU A 505 1.40 -0.83 -18.09
CA GLU A 505 2.45 -1.66 -18.70
C GLU A 505 2.36 -3.14 -18.34
N TYR A 506 1.66 -3.48 -17.25
CA TYR A 506 1.57 -4.86 -16.78
C TYR A 506 1.02 -5.86 -17.81
N PRO A 507 -0.06 -5.59 -18.57
CA PRO A 507 -0.59 -6.54 -19.53
C PRO A 507 0.42 -6.96 -20.60
N GLU A 508 1.17 -6.00 -21.15
CA GLU A 508 2.21 -6.25 -22.15
C GLU A 508 3.38 -7.03 -21.55
N ASN A 509 3.90 -6.58 -20.41
CA ASN A 509 4.96 -7.28 -19.69
C ASN A 509 4.58 -8.73 -19.33
N LEU A 510 3.32 -8.98 -19.00
CA LEU A 510 2.82 -10.33 -18.70
C LEU A 510 2.80 -11.22 -19.96
N VAL A 511 2.41 -10.66 -21.10
CA VAL A 511 2.43 -11.37 -22.39
C VAL A 511 3.87 -11.74 -22.78
N ASP A 512 4.79 -10.78 -22.68
CA ASP A 512 6.20 -11.01 -23.02
C ASP A 512 6.85 -12.01 -22.06
N ALA A 513 6.57 -11.89 -20.76
CA ALA A 513 7.07 -12.84 -19.77
C ALA A 513 6.58 -14.28 -20.03
N LYS A 514 5.30 -14.45 -20.39
CA LYS A 514 4.75 -15.77 -20.75
C LYS A 514 5.36 -16.34 -22.02
N LYS A 515 5.57 -15.50 -23.03
CA LYS A 515 6.21 -15.90 -24.28
C LYS A 515 7.63 -16.40 -24.03
N LEU A 516 8.42 -15.66 -23.24
CA LEU A 516 9.78 -16.04 -22.91
C LEU A 516 9.83 -17.28 -22.00
N LEU A 517 8.91 -17.41 -21.03
CA LEU A 517 8.76 -18.61 -20.21
C LEU A 517 8.51 -19.85 -21.08
N ALA A 518 7.57 -19.78 -22.02
CA ALA A 518 7.25 -20.89 -22.91
C ALA A 518 8.48 -21.34 -23.73
N GLN A 519 9.30 -20.40 -24.23
CA GLN A 519 10.53 -20.69 -24.95
C GLN A 519 11.60 -21.36 -24.08
N LEU A 520 11.73 -20.92 -22.82
CA LEU A 520 12.70 -21.51 -21.88
C LEU A 520 12.29 -22.90 -21.40
N GLU A 521 10.99 -23.11 -21.20
CA GLU A 521 10.45 -24.39 -20.76
C GLU A 521 10.43 -25.44 -21.89
N SER A 522 10.29 -25.03 -23.16
CA SER A 522 10.37 -25.94 -24.30
C SER A 522 11.80 -26.38 -24.66
N THR A 523 12.82 -25.72 -24.11
CA THR A 523 14.25 -26.02 -24.35
C THR A 523 14.93 -26.70 -23.16
N ARG A 524 14.12 -27.20 -22.22
CA ARG A 524 14.52 -27.97 -21.03
C ARG A 524 14.23 -29.44 -21.26
#